data_AF-A0A530Y6K1-F1
#
_entry.id   AF-A0A530Y6K1-F1
#
_cell.length_a   1.000
_cell.length_b   1.000
_cell.length_c   1.000
_cell.angle_alpha   90.00
_cell.angle_beta   90.00
_cell.angle_gamma   90.00
#
_symmetry.space_group_name_H-M   'P 1'
#
loop_
_entity.id
_entity.type
_entity.pdbx_description
1 polymer ?
#
loop_
_entity_poly.entity_id
_entity_poly.type
_entity_poly.pdbx_seq_one_letter_code
_entity_poly.pdbx_strand_id
1 'polypeptide(L)'
;VQGYAFAAYQGMAALAVRRGDDAKAAHWSALAERIRQAVETHFWMPDRDFYALAIDGEGKQCAVRTSNAGHLLYVGLPSAERAQALASQLLSAHLHSGWGVRTLADDEIPFNPMSYHNGSIWPHDTALCASGLARYHERDSVVKLMSGMFEAAVRFNMRLPELFCGFTRAASDSP
;
A
#
# COMPACT_ATOMS: atom_id res chain seq x y z
N VAL A 1 -2.22 2.00 -9.63
CA VAL A 1 -1.77 2.47 -10.97
C VAL A 1 -1.02 3.79 -10.90
N GLN A 2 -1.61 4.87 -10.38
CA GLN A 2 -0.97 6.20 -10.39
C GLN A 2 0.40 6.23 -9.69
N GLY A 3 0.55 5.59 -8.53
CA GLY A 3 1.85 5.47 -7.85
C GLY A 3 2.94 4.79 -8.70
N TYR A 4 2.58 3.79 -9.52
CA TYR A 4 3.54 3.15 -10.41
C TYR A 4 3.89 4.00 -11.63
N ALA A 5 2.96 4.81 -12.15
CA ALA A 5 3.27 5.80 -13.17
C ALA A 5 4.26 6.85 -12.63
N PHE A 6 4.05 7.32 -11.40
CA PHE A 6 4.99 8.18 -10.68
C PHE A 6 6.38 7.53 -10.59
N ALA A 7 6.46 6.29 -10.10
CA ALA A 7 7.73 5.56 -10.00
C ALA A 7 8.43 5.38 -11.36
N ALA A 8 7.66 5.09 -12.41
CA ALA A 8 8.19 4.94 -13.76
C ALA A 8 8.80 6.26 -14.27
N TYR A 9 8.11 7.39 -14.08
CA TYR A 9 8.65 8.71 -14.45
C TYR A 9 9.90 9.09 -13.63
N GLN A 10 9.93 8.78 -12.33
CA GLN A 10 11.16 8.96 -11.53
C GLN A 10 12.31 8.08 -12.06
N GLY A 11 12.04 6.82 -12.41
CA GLY A 11 13.02 5.93 -13.02
C GLY A 11 13.54 6.46 -14.36
N MET A 12 12.66 6.97 -15.21
CA MET A 12 13.03 7.60 -16.49
C MET A 12 13.88 8.86 -16.29
N ALA A 13 13.57 9.69 -15.30
CA ALA A 13 14.39 10.84 -14.94
C ALA A 13 15.79 10.41 -14.52
N ALA A 14 15.91 9.42 -13.63
CA ALA A 14 17.20 8.90 -13.16
C ALA A 14 18.03 8.31 -14.30
N LEU A 15 17.41 7.58 -15.23
CA LEU A 15 18.09 7.05 -16.41
C LEU A 15 18.56 8.15 -17.37
N ALA A 16 17.79 9.23 -17.52
CA ALA A 16 18.17 10.37 -18.35
C ALA A 16 19.39 11.11 -17.77
N VAL A 17 19.44 11.32 -16.45
CA VAL A 17 20.62 11.88 -15.76
C VAL A 17 21.86 11.03 -16.04
N ARG A 18 21.76 9.70 -15.91
CA ARG A 18 22.89 8.78 -16.18
C ARG A 18 23.38 8.80 -17.63
N ARG A 19 22.56 9.31 -18.56
CA ARG A 19 22.90 9.47 -19.97
C ARG A 19 23.39 10.88 -20.32
N GLY A 20 23.41 11.81 -19.36
CA GLY A 20 23.74 13.22 -19.59
C GLY A 20 22.66 13.97 -20.37
N ASP A 21 21.39 13.51 -20.34
CA ASP A 21 20.27 14.16 -21.02
C ASP A 21 19.43 14.95 -20.00
N ASP A 22 19.96 16.10 -19.57
CA ASP A 22 19.38 16.93 -18.51
C ASP A 22 17.97 17.44 -18.86
N ALA A 23 17.72 17.72 -20.14
CA ALA A 23 16.42 18.17 -20.62
C ALA A 23 15.36 17.07 -20.43
N LYS A 24 15.67 15.81 -20.78
CA LYS A 24 14.75 14.70 -20.51
C LYS A 24 14.63 14.39 -19.03
N ALA A 25 15.71 14.50 -18.26
CA ALA A 25 15.65 14.32 -16.81
C ALA A 25 14.67 15.29 -16.15
N ALA A 26 14.74 16.58 -16.50
CA ALA A 26 13.81 17.60 -16.02
C ALA A 26 12.37 17.32 -16.48
N HIS A 27 12.18 16.93 -17.75
CA HIS A 27 10.87 16.57 -18.28
C HIS A 27 10.21 15.43 -17.51
N TRP A 28 10.89 14.30 -17.33
CA TRP A 28 10.34 13.15 -16.61
C TRP A 28 10.11 13.45 -15.13
N SER A 29 10.98 14.24 -14.49
CA SER A 29 10.81 14.69 -13.11
C SER A 29 9.53 15.53 -12.94
N ALA A 30 9.28 16.47 -13.87
CA ALA A 30 8.07 17.27 -13.87
C ALA A 30 6.82 16.40 -14.06
N LEU A 31 6.88 15.37 -14.91
CA LEU A 31 5.77 14.42 -15.08
C LEU A 31 5.47 13.62 -13.81
N ALA A 32 6.51 13.12 -13.14
CA ALA A 32 6.36 12.45 -11.85
C ALA A 32 5.68 13.39 -10.84
N GLU A 33 6.17 14.62 -10.72
CA GLU A 33 5.65 15.60 -9.77
C GLU A 33 4.18 15.94 -10.02
N ARG A 34 3.75 16.05 -11.29
CA ARG A 34 2.33 16.23 -11.63
C ARG A 34 1.46 15.07 -11.16
N ILE A 35 1.94 13.82 -11.30
CA ILE A 35 1.21 12.65 -10.80
C ILE A 35 1.14 12.68 -9.27
N ARG A 36 2.25 12.99 -8.59
CA ARG A 36 2.28 13.12 -7.12
C ARG A 36 1.23 14.14 -6.65
N GLN A 37 1.25 15.36 -7.21
CA GLN A 37 0.30 16.41 -6.86
C GLN A 37 -1.15 16.00 -7.12
N ALA A 38 -1.43 15.34 -8.25
CA ALA A 38 -2.78 14.87 -8.56
C ALA A 38 -3.27 13.80 -7.57
N VAL A 39 -2.41 12.85 -7.19
CA VAL A 39 -2.76 11.82 -6.19
C VAL A 39 -2.97 12.47 -4.82
N GLU A 40 -2.05 13.32 -4.38
CA GLU A 40 -2.16 14.05 -3.12
C GLU A 40 -3.41 14.93 -3.05
N THR A 41 -3.82 15.54 -4.17
CA THR A 41 -4.98 16.44 -4.19
C THR A 41 -6.30 15.67 -4.29
N HIS A 42 -6.38 14.71 -5.20
CA HIS A 42 -7.67 14.12 -5.58
C HIS A 42 -7.99 12.82 -4.85
N PHE A 43 -6.98 12.06 -4.39
CA PHE A 43 -7.22 10.77 -3.76
C PHE A 43 -7.19 10.84 -2.23
N TRP A 44 -6.60 11.88 -1.63
CA TRP A 44 -6.58 12.01 -0.18
C TRP A 44 -7.99 12.25 0.39
N MET A 45 -8.34 11.47 1.41
CA MET A 45 -9.60 11.58 2.15
C MET A 45 -9.29 12.12 3.55
N PRO A 46 -9.45 13.44 3.79
CA PRO A 46 -9.04 14.05 5.06
C PRO A 46 -9.81 13.49 6.27
N ASP A 47 -11.08 13.15 6.10
CA ASP A 47 -11.91 12.63 7.20
C ASP A 47 -11.57 11.18 7.58
N ARG A 48 -10.75 10.49 6.78
CA ARG A 48 -10.37 9.09 6.97
C ARG A 48 -8.87 8.87 7.11
N ASP A 49 -8.06 9.92 6.97
CA ASP A 49 -6.60 9.84 7.00
C ASP A 49 -6.04 8.76 6.04
N PHE A 50 -6.61 8.68 4.83
CA PHE A 50 -6.34 7.59 3.87
C PHE A 50 -6.49 8.04 2.41
N TYR A 51 -6.02 7.22 1.47
CA TYR A 51 -6.22 7.45 0.03
C TYR A 51 -7.37 6.60 -0.52
N ALA A 52 -8.29 7.24 -1.24
CA ALA A 52 -9.37 6.57 -1.96
C ALA A 52 -8.81 5.51 -2.94
N LEU A 53 -9.55 4.43 -3.16
CA LEU A 53 -9.16 3.37 -4.09
C LEU A 53 -9.10 3.88 -5.54
N ALA A 54 -10.06 4.72 -5.92
CA ALA A 54 -10.24 5.23 -7.26
C ALA A 54 -10.96 6.58 -7.26
N ILE A 55 -10.93 7.23 -8.42
CA ILE A 55 -11.85 8.30 -8.80
C ILE A 55 -12.73 7.72 -9.91
N ASP A 56 -14.05 7.81 -9.75
CA ASP A 56 -15.00 7.27 -10.73
C ASP A 56 -15.17 8.18 -11.96
N GLY A 57 -16.04 7.76 -12.89
CA GLY A 57 -16.31 8.51 -14.12
C GLY A 57 -16.98 9.88 -13.91
N GLU A 58 -17.52 10.14 -12.72
CA GLU A 58 -18.11 11.42 -12.33
C GLU A 58 -17.12 12.30 -11.55
N GLY A 59 -15.88 11.84 -11.36
CA GLY A 59 -14.86 12.55 -10.60
C GLY A 59 -15.00 12.39 -9.08
N LYS A 60 -15.82 11.45 -8.60
CA LYS A 60 -16.02 11.22 -7.16
C LYS A 60 -15.04 10.17 -6.63
N GLN A 61 -14.62 10.35 -5.39
CA GLN A 61 -13.77 9.39 -4.70
C GLN A 61 -14.55 8.10 -4.40
N CYS A 62 -14.02 6.97 -4.86
CA CYS A 62 -14.40 5.65 -4.35
C CYS A 62 -13.73 5.47 -2.97
N ALA A 63 -14.41 5.94 -1.93
CA ALA A 63 -13.89 6.07 -0.57
C ALA A 63 -13.80 4.73 0.20
N VAL A 64 -12.99 3.81 -0.33
CA VAL A 64 -12.84 2.45 0.17
C VAL A 64 -11.40 2.22 0.62
N ARG A 65 -11.20 1.81 1.88
CA ARG A 65 -9.87 1.52 2.42
C ARG A 65 -9.37 0.14 2.01
N THR A 66 -8.32 0.14 1.19
CA THR A 66 -7.69 -1.06 0.64
C THR A 66 -6.18 -1.04 0.89
N SER A 67 -5.56 -2.22 0.87
CA SER A 67 -4.09 -2.33 0.96
C SER A 67 -3.36 -1.60 -0.17
N ASN A 68 -4.01 -1.38 -1.32
CA ASN A 68 -3.47 -0.66 -2.48
C ASN A 68 -2.85 0.70 -2.11
N ALA A 69 -3.37 1.39 -1.10
CA ALA A 69 -2.79 2.65 -0.63
C ALA A 69 -1.34 2.46 -0.13
N GLY A 70 -1.00 1.31 0.46
CA GLY A 70 0.35 0.96 0.86
C GLY A 70 1.36 0.91 -0.30
N HIS A 71 0.89 0.70 -1.53
CA HIS A 71 1.75 0.81 -2.71
C HIS A 71 2.21 2.26 -2.96
N LEU A 72 1.46 3.27 -2.51
CA LEU A 72 1.91 4.67 -2.56
C LEU A 72 3.13 4.88 -1.67
N LEU A 73 3.15 4.27 -0.48
CA LEU A 73 4.34 4.24 0.38
C LEU A 73 5.51 3.52 -0.30
N TYR A 74 5.23 2.37 -0.92
CA TYR A 74 6.24 1.58 -1.63
C TYR A 74 6.95 2.38 -2.74
N VAL A 75 6.24 3.26 -3.43
CA VAL A 75 6.85 4.11 -4.46
C VAL A 75 7.39 5.44 -3.92
N GLY A 76 7.14 5.78 -2.66
CA GLY A 76 7.59 7.04 -2.06
C GLY A 76 6.82 8.27 -2.55
N LEU A 77 5.53 8.11 -2.87
CA LEU A 77 4.70 9.20 -3.38
C LEU A 77 4.18 10.14 -2.26
N PRO A 78 3.61 9.63 -1.13
CA PRO A 78 3.01 10.47 -0.11
C PRO A 78 3.97 11.49 0.54
N SER A 79 3.42 12.60 1.04
CA SER A 79 4.14 13.45 2.00
C SER A 79 4.48 12.67 3.28
N ALA A 80 5.42 13.15 4.09
CA ALA A 80 5.80 12.49 5.34
C ALA A 80 4.61 12.36 6.31
N GLU A 81 3.80 13.42 6.43
CA GLU A 81 2.63 13.47 7.30
C GLU A 81 1.57 12.43 6.88
N ARG A 82 1.27 12.37 5.57
CA ARG A 82 0.28 11.42 5.05
C ARG A 82 0.79 10.00 5.02
N ALA A 83 2.11 9.82 4.89
CA ALA A 83 2.72 8.51 5.02
C ALA A 83 2.56 7.96 6.45
N GLN A 84 2.75 8.80 7.46
CA GLN A 84 2.55 8.42 8.87
C GLN A 84 1.08 8.08 9.18
N ALA A 85 0.15 8.88 8.66
CA ALA A 85 -1.28 8.62 8.75
C ALA A 85 -1.66 7.28 8.10
N LEU A 86 -1.18 7.04 6.88
CA LEU A 86 -1.39 5.79 6.16
C LEU A 86 -0.74 4.59 6.86
N ALA A 87 0.46 4.76 7.45
CA ALA A 87 1.11 3.73 8.25
C ALA A 87 0.24 3.29 9.44
N SER A 88 -0.34 4.27 10.14
CA SER A 88 -1.26 4.01 11.26
C SER A 88 -2.50 3.23 10.80
N GLN A 89 -3.06 3.57 9.64
CA GLN A 89 -4.22 2.88 9.07
C GLN A 89 -3.89 1.44 8.65
N LEU A 90 -2.75 1.20 7.98
CA LEU A 90 -2.32 -0.16 7.59
C LEU A 90 -2.14 -1.10 8.78
N LEU A 91 -1.78 -0.55 9.95
CA LEU A 91 -1.55 -1.30 11.19
C LEU A 91 -2.78 -1.35 12.12
N SER A 92 -3.88 -0.71 11.72
CA SER A 92 -5.15 -0.75 12.44
C SER A 92 -5.74 -2.17 12.44
N ALA A 93 -6.61 -2.47 13.40
CA ALA A 93 -7.28 -3.77 13.48
C ALA A 93 -8.15 -4.08 12.25
N HIS A 94 -8.59 -3.05 11.52
CA HIS A 94 -9.43 -3.19 10.33
C HIS A 94 -8.65 -3.73 9.13
N LEU A 95 -7.40 -3.27 8.92
CA LEU A 95 -6.56 -3.73 7.81
C LEU A 95 -5.56 -4.82 8.21
N HIS A 96 -4.97 -4.74 9.40
CA HIS A 96 -4.01 -5.73 9.87
C HIS A 96 -4.68 -6.82 10.70
N SER A 97 -4.72 -8.04 10.17
CA SER A 97 -5.38 -9.18 10.82
C SER A 97 -4.57 -9.79 11.98
N GLY A 98 -3.28 -9.46 12.08
CA GLY A 98 -2.30 -10.18 12.91
C GLY A 98 -1.45 -11.19 12.12
N TRP A 99 -1.84 -11.53 10.88
CA TRP A 99 -1.06 -12.35 9.95
C TRP A 99 -0.47 -11.53 8.79
N GLY A 100 -1.16 -10.48 8.39
CA GLY A 100 -0.74 -9.57 7.32
C GLY A 100 -1.80 -8.50 7.07
N VAL A 101 -1.65 -7.75 5.98
CA VAL A 101 -2.58 -6.69 5.58
C VAL A 101 -3.66 -7.30 4.69
N ARG A 102 -4.93 -7.10 5.07
CA ARG A 102 -6.10 -7.45 4.26
C ARG A 102 -6.19 -6.55 3.04
N THR A 103 -6.64 -7.09 1.92
CA THR A 103 -6.85 -6.29 0.70
C THR A 103 -7.91 -5.21 0.88
N LEU A 104 -8.82 -5.41 1.83
CA LEU A 104 -9.92 -4.50 2.16
C LEU A 104 -10.11 -4.47 3.68
N ALA A 105 -10.32 -3.28 4.24
CA ALA A 105 -10.63 -3.11 5.66
C ALA A 105 -11.93 -3.84 6.04
N ASP A 106 -11.99 -4.43 7.23
CA ASP A 106 -13.10 -5.31 7.65
C ASP A 106 -14.43 -4.61 7.94
N ASP A 107 -14.44 -3.28 7.94
CA ASP A 107 -15.60 -2.42 8.11
C ASP A 107 -16.04 -1.72 6.81
N GLU A 108 -15.44 -2.06 5.68
CA GLU A 108 -15.92 -1.65 4.35
C GLU A 108 -17.03 -2.61 3.88
N ILE A 109 -18.08 -2.06 3.25
CA ILE A 109 -19.29 -2.80 2.85
C ILE A 109 -19.02 -4.13 2.11
N PRO A 110 -18.09 -4.21 1.12
CA PRO A 110 -17.89 -5.43 0.36
C PRO A 110 -16.92 -6.43 1.04
N PHE A 111 -16.54 -6.22 2.31
CA PHE A 111 -15.62 -7.08 3.02
C PHE A 111 -16.10 -8.53 3.09
N ASN A 112 -15.23 -9.43 2.67
CA ASN A 112 -15.36 -10.87 2.83
C ASN A 112 -13.96 -11.47 3.02
N PRO A 113 -13.63 -12.03 4.19
CA PRO A 113 -12.30 -12.54 4.49
C PRO A 113 -11.88 -13.72 3.59
N MET A 114 -12.83 -14.39 2.93
CA MET A 114 -12.56 -15.47 1.97
C MET A 114 -12.53 -14.99 0.51
N SER A 115 -12.80 -13.72 0.25
CA SER A 115 -12.79 -13.16 -1.10
C SER A 115 -11.36 -12.95 -1.60
N TYR A 116 -11.15 -13.23 -2.88
CA TYR A 116 -9.86 -13.10 -3.55
C TYR A 116 -9.30 -11.67 -3.50
N HIS A 117 -10.15 -10.63 -3.59
CA HIS A 117 -9.72 -9.22 -3.55
C HIS A 117 -10.43 -8.36 -2.51
N ASN A 118 -11.46 -8.87 -1.82
CA ASN A 118 -12.25 -8.05 -0.87
C ASN A 118 -12.06 -8.47 0.58
N GLY A 119 -10.88 -8.96 0.97
CA GLY A 119 -10.61 -9.20 2.39
C GLY A 119 -9.52 -10.22 2.69
N SER A 120 -9.11 -11.04 1.72
CA SER A 120 -7.96 -11.93 1.88
C SER A 120 -6.65 -11.18 2.15
N ILE A 121 -5.62 -11.93 2.51
CA ILE A 121 -4.27 -11.43 2.74
C ILE A 121 -3.37 -12.01 1.67
N TRP A 122 -2.66 -11.14 0.97
CA TRP A 122 -1.67 -11.53 -0.01
C TRP A 122 -0.27 -11.28 0.57
N PRO A 123 0.59 -12.31 0.69
CA PRO A 123 1.92 -12.13 1.25
C PRO A 123 2.76 -11.10 0.49
N HIS A 124 2.66 -11.08 -0.84
CA HIS A 124 3.39 -10.12 -1.66
C HIS A 124 2.95 -8.66 -1.40
N ASP A 125 1.65 -8.45 -1.19
CA ASP A 125 1.08 -7.12 -0.93
C ASP A 125 1.46 -6.62 0.47
N THR A 126 1.42 -7.53 1.47
CA THR A 126 1.95 -7.24 2.82
C THR A 126 3.44 -6.87 2.77
N ALA A 127 4.24 -7.56 1.96
CA ALA A 127 5.66 -7.24 1.77
C ALA A 127 5.87 -5.86 1.11
N LEU A 128 5.04 -5.49 0.14
CA LEU A 128 5.08 -4.15 -0.48
C LEU A 128 4.72 -3.05 0.53
N CYS A 129 3.68 -3.27 1.33
CA CYS A 129 3.31 -2.37 2.43
C CYS A 129 4.48 -2.20 3.41
N ALA A 130 5.10 -3.30 3.85
CA ALA A 130 6.26 -3.27 4.74
C ALA A 130 7.47 -2.54 4.12
N SER A 131 7.75 -2.76 2.83
CA SER A 131 8.82 -2.04 2.13
C SER A 131 8.52 -0.54 2.02
N GLY A 132 7.25 -0.16 1.83
CA GLY A 132 6.81 1.23 1.89
C GLY A 132 7.02 1.86 3.26
N LEU A 133 6.59 1.19 4.33
CA LEU A 133 6.82 1.64 5.70
C LEU A 133 8.31 1.83 6.01
N ALA A 134 9.17 0.91 5.56
CA ALA A 134 10.61 1.02 5.72
C ALA A 134 11.21 2.27 5.06
N ARG A 135 10.69 2.65 3.88
CA ARG A 135 11.10 3.89 3.18
C ARG A 135 10.77 5.15 3.97
N TYR A 136 9.70 5.13 4.76
CA TYR A 136 9.31 6.23 5.64
C TYR A 136 9.82 6.07 7.07
N HIS A 137 10.75 5.15 7.31
CA HIS A 137 11.38 4.91 8.61
C HIS A 137 10.44 4.43 9.74
N GLU A 138 9.29 3.86 9.38
CA GLU A 138 8.29 3.29 10.30
C GLU A 138 8.71 1.89 10.81
N ARG A 139 9.83 1.83 11.54
CA ARG A 139 10.51 0.57 11.90
C ARG A 139 9.64 -0.41 12.68
N ASP A 140 8.91 0.07 13.68
CA ASP A 140 8.08 -0.79 14.53
C ASP A 140 6.92 -1.41 13.73
N SER A 141 6.34 -0.64 12.82
CA SER A 141 5.31 -1.09 11.88
C SER A 141 5.84 -2.18 10.95
N VAL A 142 7.07 -2.02 10.44
CA VAL A 142 7.74 -3.06 9.62
C VAL A 142 7.94 -4.34 10.40
N VAL A 143 8.49 -4.26 11.62
CA VAL A 143 8.73 -5.45 12.46
C VAL A 143 7.43 -6.19 12.72
N LYS A 144 6.34 -5.45 13.03
CA LYS A 144 5.03 -6.04 13.31
C LYS A 144 4.46 -6.79 12.10
N LEU A 145 4.44 -6.19 10.91
CA LEU A 145 3.95 -6.85 9.70
C LEU A 145 4.80 -8.06 9.30
N MET A 146 6.13 -7.91 9.33
CA MET A 146 7.03 -8.97 8.90
C MET A 146 7.05 -10.16 9.87
N SER A 147 6.88 -9.91 11.18
CA SER A 147 6.74 -10.99 12.17
C SER A 147 5.47 -11.80 11.92
N GLY A 148 4.33 -11.15 11.70
CA GLY A 148 3.07 -11.82 11.38
C GLY A 148 3.17 -12.66 10.10
N MET A 149 3.78 -12.11 9.05
CA MET A 149 3.96 -12.82 7.79
C MET A 149 4.96 -13.98 7.89
N PHE A 150 6.03 -13.85 8.68
CA PHE A 150 6.97 -14.93 8.95
C PHE A 150 6.30 -16.07 9.70
N GLU A 151 5.51 -15.77 10.74
CA GLU A 151 4.74 -16.78 11.45
C GLU A 151 3.72 -17.47 10.54
N ALA A 152 3.06 -16.72 9.65
CA ALA A 152 2.20 -17.32 8.63
C ALA A 152 2.98 -18.26 7.70
N ALA A 153 4.18 -17.86 7.24
CA ALA A 153 5.05 -18.70 6.43
C ALA A 153 5.42 -20.01 7.13
N VAL A 154 5.73 -19.97 8.44
CA VAL A 154 6.01 -21.17 9.25
C VAL A 154 4.80 -22.12 9.24
N ARG A 155 3.57 -21.60 9.38
CA ARG A 155 2.33 -22.39 9.32
C ARG A 155 2.08 -23.02 7.95
N PHE A 156 2.53 -22.36 6.88
CA PHE A 156 2.52 -22.89 5.51
C PHE A 156 3.81 -23.63 5.13
N ASN A 157 4.58 -24.15 6.08
CA ASN A 157 5.82 -24.91 5.83
C ASN A 157 6.83 -24.16 4.93
N MET A 158 6.96 -22.84 5.14
CA MET A 158 7.80 -21.92 4.36
C MET A 158 7.41 -21.80 2.89
N ARG A 159 6.19 -22.20 2.52
CA ARG A 159 5.64 -22.13 1.16
C ARG A 159 4.35 -21.31 1.18
N LEU A 160 4.50 -20.01 1.33
CA LEU A 160 3.38 -19.07 1.34
C LEU A 160 2.51 -19.26 0.08
N PRO A 161 1.18 -19.36 0.23
CA PRO A 161 0.26 -19.40 -0.91
C PRO A 161 0.21 -18.03 -1.59
N GLU A 162 -0.48 -17.97 -2.73
CA GLU A 162 -0.77 -16.69 -3.41
C GLU A 162 -1.50 -15.71 -2.48
N LEU A 163 -2.51 -16.22 -1.76
CA LEU A 163 -3.29 -15.53 -0.75
C LEU A 163 -3.82 -16.52 0.30
N PHE A 164 -4.26 -16.02 1.44
CA PHE A 164 -5.00 -16.77 2.46
C PHE A 164 -6.11 -15.91 3.08
N CYS A 165 -6.99 -16.51 3.90
CA CYS A 165 -8.19 -15.83 4.38
C CYS A 165 -7.84 -14.70 5.37
N GLY A 166 -8.56 -13.59 5.27
CA GLY A 166 -8.35 -12.40 6.11
C GLY A 166 -9.02 -12.44 7.48
N PHE A 167 -9.18 -13.62 8.09
CA PHE A 167 -9.75 -13.69 9.45
C PHE A 167 -8.80 -13.03 10.45
N THR A 168 -9.38 -12.37 11.46
CA THR A 168 -8.59 -11.85 12.59
C THR A 168 -7.93 -12.99 13.31
N ARG A 169 -6.62 -12.86 13.59
CA ARG A 169 -5.85 -13.86 14.30
C ARG A 169 -6.37 -14.07 15.73
N ALA A 170 -6.78 -15.29 16.06
CA ALA A 170 -6.99 -15.74 17.43
C ALA A 170 -5.89 -16.73 17.88
N ALA A 171 -5.83 -17.01 19.19
CA ALA A 171 -4.74 -17.79 19.80
C ALA A 171 -4.59 -19.22 19.25
N SER A 172 -5.68 -19.83 18.80
CA SER A 172 -5.71 -21.21 18.27
C SER A 172 -5.63 -21.30 16.75
N ASP A 173 -5.68 -20.16 16.05
CA ASP A 173 -5.96 -20.16 14.63
C ASP A 173 -4.70 -20.36 13.79
N SER A 174 -4.92 -20.88 12.58
CA SER A 174 -3.94 -20.86 11.51
C SER A 174 -4.35 -19.80 10.49
N PRO A 175 -3.39 -19.19 9.78
CA PRO A 175 -3.67 -18.28 8.67
C PRO A 175 -4.45 -18.95 7.54
#